data_AF-A0A7S2V7M0-F1
#
_entry.id   AF-A0A7S2V7M0-F1
#
_cell.length_a   1.000
_cell.length_b   1.000
_cell.length_c   1.000
_cell.angle_alpha   90.00
_cell.angle_beta   90.00
_cell.angle_gamma   90.00
#
_symmetry.space_group_name_H-M   'P 1'
#
loop_
_entity.id
_entity.type
_entity.pdbx_description
1 polymer ?
#
loop_
_entity_poly.entity_id
_entity_poly.type
_entity_poly.pdbx_seq_one_letter_code
_entity_poly.pdbx_strand_id
1 'polypeptide(L)'
;MSKSGILLVFIAMLVVGAQAFKNMPPTAGAFQKKKPVARTTMRAKDNLKSTDDNEQLSRREAIINAGQAAGAIMIAGVLGSSPQSAEAKSIKEANNELTNYGVSPFEGNVPQGFSPLVEVWGKDGIRPPYLISFLYPALWVIQKPSMTTNGESGTYAAGNYQKGDSAAVYVGPSEVDGNDVMAKGKDYISSIVLGGLTQKGENQYQNFKTTKIVAGATGLKGQKYYVVDFKYELLTGAGFYIDRRGVAAVTGTPKNVQAIVCATTDTRYKKLADDLHVIADSFRAYDGKILGLSYNLGDEL
;
A
#
# COMPACT_ATOMS: atom_id res chain seq x y z
N MET A 1 15.14 -0.02 60.23
CA MET A 1 16.44 -0.64 59.86
C MET A 1 16.13 -2.05 59.42
N SER A 2 16.16 -2.38 58.13
CA SER A 2 17.36 -2.97 57.51
C SER A 2 17.26 -2.85 55.98
N LYS A 3 18.27 -2.24 55.38
CA LYS A 3 18.58 -2.26 53.95
C LYS A 3 19.49 -3.45 53.71
N SER A 4 19.09 -4.42 52.89
CA SER A 4 19.96 -5.40 52.20
C SER A 4 19.08 -6.42 51.50
N GLY A 5 19.05 -6.43 50.16
CA GLY A 5 18.40 -7.53 49.45
C GLY A 5 17.88 -7.28 48.03
N ILE A 6 18.39 -6.31 47.27
CA ILE A 6 18.08 -6.21 45.82
C ILE A 6 19.34 -5.76 45.08
N LEU A 7 20.36 -6.61 45.04
CA LEU A 7 21.54 -6.41 44.18
C LEU A 7 22.24 -7.75 43.91
N LEU A 8 21.51 -8.73 43.32
CA LEU A 8 22.12 -10.01 42.91
C LEU A 8 21.23 -10.80 41.93
N VAL A 9 20.78 -10.17 40.84
CA VAL A 9 20.13 -10.91 39.72
C VAL A 9 20.63 -10.46 38.32
N PHE A 10 21.48 -9.42 38.22
CA PHE A 10 21.86 -8.85 36.92
C PHE A 10 23.17 -9.37 36.28
N ILE A 11 23.76 -10.46 36.81
CA ILE A 11 25.01 -11.04 36.26
C ILE A 11 24.83 -12.55 36.07
N ALA A 12 24.00 -12.97 35.11
CA ALA A 12 23.89 -14.39 34.73
C ALA A 12 23.35 -14.67 33.30
N MET A 13 23.37 -13.71 32.37
CA MET A 13 22.94 -13.94 30.97
C MET A 13 23.87 -13.28 29.95
N LEU A 14 25.18 -13.54 30.06
CA LEU A 14 26.15 -13.07 29.07
C LEU A 14 27.30 -14.08 28.85
N VAL A 15 27.00 -15.39 28.81
CA VAL A 15 28.02 -16.44 28.48
C VAL A 15 27.41 -17.65 27.75
N VAL A 16 26.45 -17.46 26.83
CA VAL A 16 26.01 -18.55 25.93
C VAL A 16 25.85 -18.01 24.51
N GLY A 17 26.95 -17.93 23.76
CA GLY A 17 26.91 -17.45 22.38
C GLY A 17 28.22 -17.53 21.58
N ALA A 18 29.19 -18.33 22.02
CA ALA A 18 30.53 -18.36 21.39
C ALA A 18 31.02 -19.77 20.97
N GLN A 19 30.13 -20.75 20.79
CA GLN A 19 30.55 -22.11 20.41
C GLN A 19 29.91 -22.70 19.13
N ALA A 20 29.18 -21.92 18.34
CA ALA A 20 28.52 -22.44 17.12
C ALA A 20 29.28 -22.22 15.79
N PHE A 21 30.57 -21.83 15.81
CA PHE A 21 31.31 -21.47 14.58
C PHE A 21 32.57 -22.31 14.27
N LYS A 22 32.75 -23.49 14.87
CA LYS A 22 33.97 -24.31 14.65
C LYS A 22 33.89 -25.43 13.62
N ASN A 23 32.71 -25.72 13.04
CA ASN A 23 32.54 -26.88 12.14
C ASN A 23 31.93 -26.53 10.77
N MET A 24 32.46 -25.54 10.06
CA MET A 24 32.19 -25.38 8.63
C MET A 24 33.38 -25.89 7.79
N PRO A 25 33.16 -26.86 6.88
CA PRO A 25 34.19 -27.32 5.94
C PRO A 25 34.48 -26.25 4.88
N PRO A 26 35.72 -26.15 4.37
CA PRO A 26 36.11 -25.17 3.36
C PRO A 26 35.59 -25.58 1.98
N THR A 27 34.56 -24.89 1.47
CA THR A 27 34.13 -25.01 0.08
C THR A 27 35.07 -24.23 -0.84
N ALA A 28 36.10 -24.91 -1.32
CA ALA A 28 36.90 -24.47 -2.44
C ALA A 28 36.08 -24.63 -3.74
N GLY A 29 35.49 -23.54 -4.22
CA GLY A 29 34.79 -23.46 -5.51
C GLY A 29 35.42 -22.40 -6.39
N ALA A 30 36.20 -22.84 -7.38
CA ALA A 30 37.02 -22.03 -8.25
C ALA A 30 36.23 -20.97 -9.06
N PHE A 31 36.69 -19.72 -8.99
CA PHE A 31 36.35 -18.66 -9.93
C PHE A 31 36.90 -18.99 -11.33
N GLN A 32 36.09 -19.56 -12.20
CA GLN A 32 36.41 -19.63 -13.63
C GLN A 32 36.02 -18.31 -14.32
N LYS A 33 37.03 -17.50 -14.62
CA LYS A 33 36.92 -16.35 -15.54
C LYS A 33 36.50 -16.86 -16.93
N LYS A 34 35.24 -16.64 -17.32
CA LYS A 34 34.83 -16.76 -18.73
C LYS A 34 35.47 -15.63 -19.53
N LYS A 35 36.30 -16.00 -20.50
CA LYS A 35 36.88 -15.10 -21.51
C LYS A 35 35.74 -14.55 -22.40
N PRO A 36 35.76 -13.27 -22.80
CA PRO A 36 34.82 -12.73 -23.76
C PRO A 36 35.06 -13.39 -25.13
N VAL A 37 34.00 -13.97 -25.69
CA VAL A 37 33.99 -14.48 -27.08
C VAL A 37 33.92 -13.27 -28.00
N ALA A 38 34.95 -13.11 -28.83
CA ALA A 38 35.00 -12.12 -29.90
C ALA A 38 33.83 -12.37 -30.87
N ARG A 39 32.91 -11.41 -30.97
CA ARG A 39 31.85 -11.42 -31.97
C ARG A 39 32.41 -10.81 -33.25
N THR A 40 32.59 -11.67 -34.25
CA THR A 40 32.96 -11.33 -35.62
C THR A 40 32.07 -10.22 -36.17
N THR A 41 32.75 -9.24 -36.77
CA THR A 41 32.23 -8.10 -37.52
C THR A 41 31.33 -8.56 -38.68
N MET A 42 30.07 -8.14 -38.68
CA MET A 42 29.31 -8.00 -39.93
C MET A 42 29.25 -6.52 -40.30
N ARG A 43 29.92 -6.26 -41.43
CA ARG A 43 30.01 -5.01 -42.15
C ARG A 43 28.70 -4.81 -42.93
N ALA A 44 27.93 -3.80 -42.56
CA ALA A 44 26.93 -3.20 -43.44
C ALA A 44 27.31 -1.72 -43.59
N LYS A 45 27.91 -1.40 -44.74
CA LYS A 45 27.87 -0.04 -45.29
C LYS A 45 26.50 0.08 -45.94
N ASP A 46 25.70 1.05 -45.54
CA ASP A 46 25.33 2.14 -46.43
C ASP A 46 24.45 3.18 -45.70
N ASN A 47 24.93 4.43 -45.80
CA ASN A 47 24.19 5.69 -45.80
C ASN A 47 23.07 5.88 -44.78
N LEU A 48 23.37 6.60 -43.68
CA LEU A 48 22.43 7.61 -43.20
C LEU A 48 23.17 8.87 -42.76
N LYS A 49 22.69 9.96 -43.36
CA LYS A 49 23.15 11.34 -43.32
C LYS A 49 23.02 11.87 -41.89
N SER A 50 24.07 12.49 -41.39
CA SER A 50 24.06 13.30 -40.17
C SER A 50 23.19 14.54 -40.39
N THR A 51 22.16 14.69 -39.56
CA THR A 51 21.58 16.00 -39.27
C THR A 51 21.54 16.13 -37.75
N ASP A 52 22.43 16.97 -37.24
CA ASP A 52 22.28 17.60 -35.93
C ASP A 52 20.94 18.34 -35.92
N ASP A 53 20.07 18.02 -34.97
CA ASP A 53 19.08 18.97 -34.45
C ASP A 53 18.85 18.68 -32.97
N ASN A 54 19.37 19.61 -32.17
CA ASN A 54 19.32 19.65 -30.73
C ASN A 54 17.96 20.25 -30.33
N GLU A 55 16.88 19.48 -30.45
CA GLU A 55 15.59 19.84 -29.87
C GLU A 55 15.50 19.33 -28.44
N GLN A 56 15.95 20.17 -27.50
CA GLN A 56 15.48 20.09 -26.12
C GLN A 56 13.96 20.29 -26.12
N LEU A 57 13.22 19.18 -26.03
CA LEU A 57 11.78 19.19 -25.80
C LEU A 57 11.48 20.10 -24.61
N SER A 58 10.76 21.19 -24.89
CA SER A 58 10.33 22.13 -23.88
C SER A 58 9.53 21.38 -22.82
N ARG A 59 9.86 21.56 -21.53
CA ARG A 59 9.15 20.95 -20.39
C ARG A 59 7.63 21.13 -20.46
N ARG A 60 7.14 22.13 -21.19
CA ARG A 60 5.71 22.36 -21.42
C ARG A 60 5.08 21.40 -22.43
N GLU A 61 5.80 20.97 -23.46
CA GLU A 61 5.31 20.00 -24.46
C GLU A 61 5.33 18.58 -23.91
N ALA A 62 6.33 18.25 -23.08
CA ALA A 62 6.36 16.98 -22.34
C ALA A 62 5.21 16.85 -21.33
N ILE A 63 4.75 17.95 -20.70
CA ILE A 63 3.59 17.93 -19.80
C ILE A 63 2.27 17.74 -20.57
N ILE A 64 2.16 18.32 -21.77
CA ILE A 64 0.96 18.18 -22.62
C ILE A 64 0.90 16.76 -23.21
N ASN A 65 2.03 16.17 -23.61
CA ASN A 65 2.09 14.80 -24.14
C ASN A 65 2.09 13.72 -23.04
N ALA A 66 2.66 13.96 -21.85
CA ALA A 66 2.51 13.05 -20.70
C ALA A 66 1.08 13.06 -20.15
N GLY A 67 0.31 14.12 -20.38
CA GLY A 67 -1.13 14.18 -20.13
C GLY A 67 -1.96 13.28 -21.06
N GLN A 68 -1.37 12.78 -22.16
CA GLN A 68 -1.99 11.82 -23.08
C GLN A 68 -1.33 10.43 -23.06
N ALA A 69 -0.10 10.31 -22.54
CA ALA A 69 0.58 9.02 -22.34
C ALA A 69 0.20 8.28 -21.03
N ALA A 70 -0.78 8.79 -20.27
CA ALA A 70 -1.45 8.06 -19.19
C ALA A 70 -2.68 7.26 -19.69
N GLY A 71 -2.81 7.08 -21.01
CA GLY A 71 -3.88 6.32 -21.65
C GLY A 71 -3.33 5.33 -22.67
N ALA A 72 -2.91 4.15 -22.20
CA ALA A 72 -2.97 2.86 -22.90
C ALA A 72 -2.14 1.81 -22.15
N ILE A 73 -2.73 1.20 -21.11
CA ILE A 73 -2.48 -0.22 -20.86
C ILE A 73 -3.72 -0.93 -21.39
N MET A 74 -3.75 -1.16 -22.70
CA MET A 74 -4.73 -2.04 -23.34
C MET A 74 -4.04 -3.36 -23.70
N ILE A 75 -4.19 -4.31 -22.77
CA ILE A 75 -4.49 -5.74 -22.98
C ILE A 75 -3.47 -6.59 -23.73
N ALA A 76 -2.88 -7.53 -22.99
CA ALA A 76 -2.69 -8.90 -23.46
C ALA A 76 -3.16 -9.89 -22.38
N GLY A 77 -4.41 -10.34 -22.50
CA GLY A 77 -4.78 -11.71 -22.14
C GLY A 77 -5.20 -12.04 -20.71
N VAL A 78 -6.22 -11.39 -20.15
CA VAL A 78 -7.25 -12.06 -19.33
C VAL A 78 -8.58 -11.37 -19.63
N LEU A 79 -9.60 -12.13 -20.04
CA LEU A 79 -10.99 -11.66 -20.16
C LEU A 79 -11.53 -11.33 -18.75
N GLY A 80 -11.11 -10.20 -18.19
CA GLY A 80 -11.58 -9.67 -16.92
C GLY A 80 -12.47 -8.46 -17.20
N SER A 81 -13.71 -8.53 -16.74
CA SER A 81 -14.73 -7.47 -16.72
C SER A 81 -14.14 -6.06 -16.78
N SER A 82 -14.60 -5.24 -17.74
CA SER A 82 -14.43 -3.79 -17.67
C SER A 82 -14.82 -3.30 -16.27
N PRO A 83 -14.11 -2.31 -15.69
CA PRO A 83 -14.49 -1.76 -14.40
C PRO A 83 -15.91 -1.19 -14.55
N GLN A 84 -16.89 -1.90 -14.00
CA GLN A 84 -18.23 -1.35 -13.87
C GLN A 84 -18.12 -0.13 -12.99
N SER A 85 -18.67 0.99 -13.44
CA SER A 85 -18.87 2.15 -12.59
C SER A 85 -19.76 1.69 -11.44
N ALA A 86 -19.14 1.35 -10.30
CA ALA A 86 -19.90 0.94 -9.14
C ALA A 86 -20.73 2.14 -8.71
N GLU A 87 -22.06 2.02 -8.77
CA GLU A 87 -22.93 3.02 -8.17
C GLU A 87 -22.52 3.17 -6.71
N ALA A 88 -22.12 4.39 -6.34
CA ALA A 88 -21.76 4.70 -4.98
C ALA A 88 -22.96 4.41 -4.08
N LYS A 89 -22.76 3.58 -3.04
CA LYS A 89 -23.81 3.34 -2.03
C LYS A 89 -24.25 4.67 -1.43
N SER A 90 -25.55 4.83 -1.20
CA SER A 90 -26.03 5.98 -0.44
C SER A 90 -25.52 5.90 1.01
N ILE A 91 -25.42 7.05 1.70
CA ILE A 91 -25.01 7.11 3.10
C ILE A 91 -25.93 6.26 3.98
N LYS A 92 -27.24 6.25 3.69
CA LYS A 92 -28.23 5.45 4.41
C LYS A 92 -27.96 3.95 4.25
N GLU A 93 -27.68 3.48 3.03
CA GLU A 93 -27.37 2.07 2.77
C GLU A 93 -26.06 1.66 3.44
N ALA A 94 -25.02 2.48 3.32
CA ALA A 94 -23.73 2.24 3.96
C ALA A 94 -23.85 2.15 5.49
N ASN A 95 -24.60 3.08 6.11
CA ASN A 95 -24.82 3.07 7.56
C ASN A 95 -25.69 1.89 8.01
N ASN A 96 -26.70 1.50 7.22
CA ASN A 96 -27.49 0.31 7.51
C ASN A 96 -26.61 -0.95 7.48
N GLU A 97 -25.71 -1.07 6.49
CA GLU A 97 -24.80 -2.20 6.39
C GLU A 97 -23.81 -2.26 7.57
N LEU A 98 -23.20 -1.12 7.94
CA LEU A 98 -22.36 -1.03 9.14
C LEU A 98 -23.13 -1.44 10.41
N THR A 99 -24.36 -0.97 10.55
CA THR A 99 -25.23 -1.31 11.70
C THR A 99 -25.59 -2.80 11.71
N ASN A 100 -25.82 -3.42 10.55
CA ASN A 100 -26.08 -4.87 10.44
C ASN A 100 -24.87 -5.71 10.90
N TYR A 101 -23.66 -5.18 10.75
CA TYR A 101 -22.44 -5.78 11.29
C TYR A 101 -22.17 -5.41 12.76
N GLY A 102 -23.05 -4.62 13.39
CA GLY A 102 -22.88 -4.18 14.78
C GLY A 102 -21.73 -3.19 14.98
N VAL A 103 -21.31 -2.49 13.91
CA VAL A 103 -20.27 -1.45 13.97
C VAL A 103 -20.89 -0.06 13.83
N SER A 104 -20.21 0.96 14.36
CA SER A 104 -20.69 2.33 14.30
C SER A 104 -20.86 2.78 12.84
N PRO A 105 -21.95 3.51 12.52
CA PRO A 105 -22.10 4.16 11.23
C PRO A 105 -21.00 5.21 11.02
N PHE A 106 -20.90 5.77 9.81
CA PHE A 106 -20.05 6.94 9.60
C PHE A 106 -20.50 8.06 10.55
N GLU A 107 -19.62 8.48 11.46
CA GLU A 107 -19.90 9.51 12.44
C GLU A 107 -19.98 10.88 11.75
N GLY A 108 -21.09 11.61 11.95
CA GLY A 108 -21.29 12.97 11.44
C GLY A 108 -21.87 13.07 10.02
N ASN A 109 -21.90 14.30 9.50
CA ASN A 109 -22.27 14.55 8.11
C ASN A 109 -21.08 14.18 7.21
N VAL A 110 -21.27 13.18 6.34
CA VAL A 110 -20.33 12.90 5.25
C VAL A 110 -20.10 14.21 4.47
N PRO A 111 -18.85 14.66 4.31
CA PRO A 111 -18.57 15.92 3.62
C PRO A 111 -19.21 15.94 2.22
N GLN A 112 -19.69 17.11 1.80
CA GLN A 112 -20.29 17.25 0.48
C GLN A 112 -19.31 16.84 -0.60
N GLY A 113 -19.77 16.03 -1.56
CA GLY A 113 -18.93 15.51 -2.65
C GLY A 113 -18.18 14.23 -2.32
N PHE A 114 -18.41 13.63 -1.15
CA PHE A 114 -17.90 12.30 -0.81
C PHE A 114 -18.99 11.23 -0.86
N SER A 115 -18.56 10.00 -1.13
CA SER A 115 -19.35 8.80 -1.16
C SER A 115 -18.75 7.75 -0.23
N PRO A 116 -19.56 6.98 0.50
CA PRO A 116 -19.06 5.90 1.33
C PRO A 116 -18.77 4.63 0.52
N LEU A 117 -17.72 3.92 0.91
CA LEU A 117 -17.47 2.53 0.58
C LEU A 117 -17.60 1.71 1.86
N VAL A 118 -18.37 0.63 1.79
CA VAL A 118 -18.45 -0.41 2.83
C VAL A 118 -18.45 -1.74 2.10
N GLU A 119 -17.40 -2.53 2.30
CA GLU A 119 -17.19 -3.80 1.60
C GLU A 119 -16.40 -4.78 2.47
N VAL A 120 -16.68 -6.07 2.32
CA VAL A 120 -15.86 -7.12 2.91
C VAL A 120 -14.74 -7.49 1.95
N TRP A 121 -13.49 -7.43 2.41
CA TRP A 121 -12.30 -7.97 1.74
C TRP A 121 -11.98 -9.36 2.28
N GLY A 122 -11.35 -10.22 1.48
CA GLY A 122 -11.04 -11.60 1.85
C GLY A 122 -12.27 -12.51 1.81
N LYS A 123 -13.20 -12.27 0.88
CA LYS A 123 -14.43 -13.07 0.72
C LYS A 123 -14.18 -14.50 0.20
N ASP A 124 -12.95 -14.82 -0.18
CA ASP A 124 -12.58 -16.10 -0.81
C ASP A 124 -12.44 -17.26 0.18
N GLY A 125 -12.48 -16.99 1.49
CA GLY A 125 -12.31 -18.01 2.54
C GLY A 125 -10.86 -18.48 2.72
N ILE A 126 -9.93 -17.99 1.89
CA ILE A 126 -8.49 -18.28 1.99
C ILE A 126 -7.83 -17.30 2.96
N ARG A 127 -8.31 -16.06 2.97
CA ARG A 127 -7.78 -14.97 3.81
C ARG A 127 -8.73 -14.63 4.94
N PRO A 128 -8.24 -14.10 6.07
CA PRO A 128 -9.10 -13.54 7.09
C PRO A 128 -9.93 -12.39 6.50
N PRO A 129 -11.27 -12.45 6.59
CA PRO A 129 -12.13 -11.42 6.04
C PRO A 129 -12.04 -10.16 6.89
N TYR A 130 -12.09 -9.00 6.24
CA TYR A 130 -12.15 -7.70 6.89
C TYR A 130 -13.32 -6.90 6.34
N LEU A 131 -14.18 -6.37 7.21
CA LEU A 131 -15.12 -5.33 6.80
C LEU A 131 -14.34 -4.01 6.75
N ILE A 132 -14.22 -3.45 5.56
CA ILE A 132 -13.53 -2.18 5.32
C ILE A 132 -14.57 -1.11 5.00
N SER A 133 -14.37 0.06 5.60
CA SER A 133 -15.12 1.26 5.23
C SER A 133 -14.22 2.47 5.11
N PHE A 134 -14.52 3.36 4.17
CA PHE A 134 -13.91 4.68 4.02
C PHE A 134 -14.76 5.56 3.12
N LEU A 135 -14.54 6.87 3.18
CA LEU A 135 -15.12 7.85 2.26
C LEU A 135 -14.17 8.12 1.10
N TYR A 136 -14.70 8.39 -0.08
CA TYR A 136 -13.92 8.79 -1.26
C TYR A 136 -14.66 9.87 -2.05
N PRO A 137 -13.97 10.74 -2.83
CA PRO A 137 -14.64 11.73 -3.66
C PRO A 137 -15.58 11.07 -4.67
N ALA A 138 -16.83 11.54 -4.76
CA ALA A 138 -17.92 10.88 -5.48
C ALA A 138 -17.67 10.68 -6.98
N LEU A 139 -16.77 11.47 -7.58
CA LEU A 139 -16.40 11.37 -8.98
C LEU A 139 -15.22 10.42 -9.24
N TRP A 140 -14.68 9.77 -8.21
CA TRP A 140 -13.62 8.78 -8.35
C TRP A 140 -14.19 7.43 -8.75
N VAL A 141 -13.44 6.69 -9.54
CA VAL A 141 -13.80 5.35 -9.98
C VAL A 141 -13.38 4.35 -8.91
N ILE A 142 -14.33 3.51 -8.48
CA ILE A 142 -14.05 2.37 -7.59
C ILE A 142 -13.54 1.18 -8.40
N GLN A 143 -12.43 0.62 -7.93
CA GLN A 143 -11.92 -0.68 -8.34
C GLN A 143 -12.17 -1.67 -7.21
N LYS A 144 -12.89 -2.75 -7.53
CA LYS A 144 -13.12 -3.87 -6.61
C LYS A 144 -12.15 -5.01 -6.93
N PRO A 145 -11.78 -5.85 -5.95
CA PRO A 145 -11.11 -7.11 -6.22
C PRO A 145 -11.94 -7.97 -7.19
N SER A 146 -11.27 -8.75 -8.04
CA SER A 146 -11.92 -9.74 -8.89
C SER A 146 -11.95 -11.09 -8.18
N MET A 147 -13.09 -11.78 -8.25
CA MET A 147 -13.19 -13.15 -7.77
C MET A 147 -12.83 -14.09 -8.91
N THR A 148 -11.80 -14.90 -8.73
CA THR A 148 -11.36 -15.91 -9.69
C THR A 148 -11.47 -17.29 -9.07
N THR A 149 -11.27 -18.35 -9.86
CA THR A 149 -11.21 -19.74 -9.34
C THR A 149 -10.13 -19.92 -8.25
N ASN A 150 -9.12 -19.06 -8.22
CA ASN A 150 -8.03 -19.08 -7.24
C ASN A 150 -8.27 -18.17 -6.03
N GLY A 151 -9.49 -17.65 -5.86
CA GLY A 151 -9.85 -16.71 -4.80
C GLY A 151 -9.83 -15.25 -5.25
N GLU A 152 -9.78 -14.36 -4.25
CA GLU A 152 -9.89 -12.92 -4.44
C GLU A 152 -8.54 -12.34 -4.89
N SER A 153 -8.56 -11.64 -6.02
CA SER A 153 -7.37 -10.99 -6.59
C SER A 153 -7.53 -9.48 -6.64
N GLY A 154 -6.48 -8.77 -6.24
CA GLY A 154 -6.45 -7.32 -6.13
C GLY A 154 -6.89 -6.80 -4.76
N THR A 155 -7.30 -5.53 -4.74
CA THR A 155 -7.71 -4.82 -3.52
C THR A 155 -8.82 -3.83 -3.84
N TYR A 156 -9.48 -3.33 -2.81
CA TYR A 156 -10.39 -2.20 -2.94
C TYR A 156 -9.58 -0.91 -3.14
N ALA A 157 -9.90 -0.18 -4.20
CA ALA A 157 -9.29 1.11 -4.47
C ALA A 157 -10.31 2.10 -5.05
N ALA A 158 -10.04 3.38 -4.88
CA ALA A 158 -10.79 4.49 -5.46
C ALA A 158 -9.79 5.44 -6.11
N GLY A 159 -10.10 6.03 -7.26
CA GLY A 159 -9.18 7.00 -7.85
C GLY A 159 -9.71 7.78 -9.03
N ASN A 160 -9.08 8.93 -9.27
CA ASN A 160 -9.09 9.60 -10.55
C ASN A 160 -7.80 9.26 -11.30
N TYR A 161 -7.80 8.09 -11.94
CA TYR A 161 -6.61 7.53 -12.58
C TYR A 161 -6.03 8.41 -13.69
N GLN A 162 -6.90 9.12 -14.42
CA GLN A 162 -6.48 10.08 -15.46
C GLN A 162 -5.66 11.24 -14.89
N LYS A 163 -5.86 11.58 -13.61
CA LYS A 163 -5.14 12.66 -12.93
C LYS A 163 -4.07 12.14 -11.96
N GLY A 164 -3.95 10.82 -11.84
CA GLY A 164 -3.04 10.19 -10.91
C GLY A 164 -3.47 10.32 -9.44
N ASP A 165 -4.77 10.47 -9.16
CA ASP A 165 -5.24 10.43 -7.78
C ASP A 165 -5.67 9.00 -7.45
N SER A 166 -5.27 8.50 -6.29
CA SER A 166 -5.62 7.14 -5.85
C SER A 166 -5.71 7.02 -4.35
N ALA A 167 -6.59 6.14 -3.88
CA ALA A 167 -6.66 5.57 -2.55
C ALA A 167 -6.78 4.06 -2.71
N ALA A 168 -5.90 3.29 -2.07
CA ALA A 168 -5.91 1.83 -2.17
C ALA A 168 -5.76 1.19 -0.79
N VAL A 169 -6.53 0.14 -0.56
CA VAL A 169 -6.46 -0.63 0.68
C VAL A 169 -5.26 -1.59 0.61
N TYR A 170 -4.51 -1.64 1.69
CA TYR A 170 -3.45 -2.60 1.93
C TYR A 170 -3.80 -3.47 3.14
N VAL A 171 -3.62 -4.77 2.98
CA VAL A 171 -3.65 -5.73 4.08
C VAL A 171 -2.38 -6.56 3.99
N GLY A 172 -1.64 -6.66 5.09
CA GLY A 172 -0.36 -7.36 5.15
C GLY A 172 -0.14 -8.03 6.50
N PRO A 173 0.92 -8.84 6.63
CA PRO A 173 1.25 -9.49 7.90
C PRO A 173 1.62 -8.45 8.97
N SER A 174 1.23 -8.73 10.21
CA SER A 174 1.60 -7.91 11.37
C SER A 174 2.84 -8.45 12.06
N GLU A 175 3.65 -7.53 12.58
CA GLU A 175 4.78 -7.84 13.46
C GLU A 175 4.49 -7.40 14.91
N VAL A 176 3.37 -6.73 15.16
CA VAL A 176 2.99 -6.30 16.52
C VAL A 176 2.24 -7.40 17.26
N ASP A 177 2.47 -7.52 18.56
CA ASP A 177 1.76 -8.47 19.44
C ASP A 177 0.40 -7.93 19.93
N GLY A 178 0.03 -6.70 19.56
CA GLY A 178 -1.15 -6.00 20.05
C GLY A 178 -1.83 -5.14 18.98
N ASN A 179 -2.67 -4.19 19.41
CA ASN A 179 -3.46 -3.33 18.52
C ASN A 179 -2.83 -1.96 18.26
N ASP A 180 -1.52 -1.82 18.51
CA ASP A 180 -0.79 -0.56 18.41
C ASP A 180 0.44 -0.72 17.51
N VAL A 181 0.30 -0.36 16.24
CA VAL A 181 1.38 -0.43 15.24
C VAL A 181 2.56 0.50 15.57
N MET A 182 2.35 1.57 16.35
CA MET A 182 3.44 2.44 16.77
C MET A 182 4.37 1.78 17.80
N ALA A 183 3.99 0.66 18.42
CA ALA A 183 4.84 -0.05 19.37
C ALA A 183 6.16 -0.54 18.73
N LYS A 184 6.20 -0.75 17.42
CA LYS A 184 7.41 -1.09 16.65
C LYS A 184 8.17 0.12 16.11
N GLY A 185 7.67 1.33 16.35
CA GLY A 185 8.28 2.58 15.94
C GLY A 185 7.84 3.07 14.55
N LYS A 186 8.35 4.25 14.20
CA LYS A 186 7.96 5.00 12.98
C LYS A 186 8.39 4.32 11.69
N ASP A 187 9.50 3.58 11.73
CA ASP A 187 10.04 2.88 10.56
C ASP A 187 9.15 1.71 10.16
N TYR A 188 8.54 1.03 11.14
CA TYR A 188 7.56 -0.02 10.88
C TYR A 188 6.29 0.54 10.22
N ILE A 189 5.77 1.68 10.69
CA ILE A 189 4.64 2.33 10.01
C ILE A 189 5.02 2.73 8.58
N SER A 190 6.23 3.24 8.40
CA SER A 190 6.76 3.63 7.10
C SER A 190 6.85 2.43 6.14
N SER A 191 7.24 1.25 6.65
CA SER A 191 7.28 0.02 5.85
C SER A 191 5.88 -0.48 5.46
N ILE A 192 4.87 -0.31 6.32
CA ILE A 192 3.48 -0.63 5.99
C ILE A 192 2.96 0.25 4.86
N VAL A 193 3.19 1.58 4.94
CA VAL A 193 2.79 2.52 3.88
C VAL A 193 3.50 2.18 2.57
N LEU A 194 4.80 1.87 2.64
CA LEU A 194 5.57 1.44 1.48
C LEU A 194 5.02 0.14 0.87
N GLY A 195 4.64 -0.83 1.72
CA GLY A 195 3.96 -2.06 1.33
C GLY A 195 2.68 -1.79 0.54
N GLY A 196 1.88 -0.82 0.99
CA GLY A 196 0.69 -0.37 0.24
C GLY A 196 1.01 0.25 -1.12
N LEU A 197 2.08 1.05 -1.22
CA LEU A 197 2.52 1.62 -2.49
C LEU A 197 3.03 0.56 -3.49
N THR A 198 3.64 -0.52 -2.99
CA THR A 198 4.22 -1.60 -3.81
C THR A 198 3.22 -2.53 -4.46
N GLN A 199 1.94 -2.52 -4.05
CA GLN A 199 0.96 -3.48 -4.54
C GLN A 199 0.78 -3.47 -6.06
N LYS A 200 1.13 -2.37 -6.74
CA LYS A 200 0.97 -2.20 -8.19
C LYS A 200 2.27 -2.42 -8.99
N GLY A 201 3.37 -2.78 -8.34
CA GLY A 201 4.64 -3.07 -8.99
C GLY A 201 5.86 -2.77 -8.11
N GLU A 202 6.87 -3.63 -8.19
CA GLU A 202 8.14 -3.44 -7.50
C GLU A 202 9.01 -2.38 -8.20
N ASN A 203 9.81 -1.64 -7.41
CA ASN A 203 10.90 -0.75 -7.88
C ASN A 203 10.51 0.50 -8.69
N GLN A 204 9.24 0.94 -8.65
CA GLN A 204 8.85 2.19 -9.31
C GLN A 204 8.97 3.44 -8.43
N TYR A 205 9.27 3.31 -7.14
CA TYR A 205 9.32 4.42 -6.20
C TYR A 205 10.74 4.66 -5.69
N GLN A 206 11.08 5.92 -5.49
CA GLN A 206 12.35 6.38 -4.93
C GLN A 206 12.10 7.46 -3.88
N ASN A 207 13.09 7.71 -3.03
CA ASN A 207 13.08 8.81 -2.07
C ASN A 207 11.83 8.87 -1.16
N PHE A 208 11.26 7.70 -0.83
CA PHE A 208 10.12 7.61 0.09
C PHE A 208 10.49 8.20 1.45
N LYS A 209 9.62 9.08 1.96
CA LYS A 209 9.80 9.70 3.27
C LYS A 209 8.46 9.99 3.92
N THR A 210 8.30 9.48 5.13
CA THR A 210 7.26 9.91 6.06
C THR A 210 7.57 11.31 6.58
N THR A 211 6.62 12.24 6.45
CA THR A 211 6.76 13.63 6.89
C THR A 211 6.09 13.90 8.22
N LYS A 212 4.96 13.25 8.48
CA LYS A 212 4.18 13.44 9.71
C LYS A 212 3.48 12.14 10.09
N ILE A 213 3.38 11.88 11.38
CA ILE A 213 2.55 10.79 11.93
C ILE A 213 1.76 11.41 13.07
N VAL A 214 0.44 11.26 13.03
CA VAL A 214 -0.48 11.67 14.10
C VAL A 214 -1.37 10.50 14.51
N ALA A 215 -1.80 10.51 15.77
CA ALA A 215 -2.83 9.58 16.22
C ALA A 215 -4.14 9.91 15.50
N GLY A 216 -4.77 8.88 14.93
CA GLY A 216 -6.09 8.95 14.33
C GLY A 216 -7.17 8.46 15.29
N ALA A 217 -8.29 8.05 14.72
CA ALA A 217 -9.40 7.49 15.50
C ALA A 217 -9.02 6.18 16.22
N THR A 218 -9.75 5.89 17.29
CA THR A 218 -9.69 4.56 17.92
C THR A 218 -10.84 3.72 17.37
N GLY A 219 -10.51 2.59 16.76
CA GLY A 219 -11.47 1.62 16.25
C GLY A 219 -12.04 0.72 17.35
N LEU A 220 -12.77 -0.31 16.91
CA LEU A 220 -13.36 -1.31 17.79
C LEU A 220 -12.28 -2.01 18.64
N LYS A 221 -12.63 -2.32 19.90
CA LYS A 221 -11.76 -3.00 20.89
C LYS A 221 -10.39 -2.31 21.10
N GLY A 222 -10.36 -0.99 21.01
CA GLY A 222 -9.15 -0.19 21.30
C GLY A 222 -8.10 -0.21 20.19
N GLN A 223 -8.48 -0.57 18.97
CA GLN A 223 -7.58 -0.57 17.83
C GLN A 223 -7.12 0.85 17.49
N LYS A 224 -5.82 1.11 17.49
CA LYS A 224 -5.30 2.47 17.26
C LYS A 224 -5.00 2.70 15.79
N TYR A 225 -5.52 3.79 15.24
CA TYR A 225 -5.19 4.24 13.90
C TYR A 225 -4.16 5.35 13.97
N TYR A 226 -3.29 5.41 12.97
CA TYR A 226 -2.32 6.46 12.79
C TYR A 226 -2.43 7.03 11.39
N VAL A 227 -2.49 8.36 11.29
CA VAL A 227 -2.56 9.08 10.02
C VAL A 227 -1.16 9.57 9.70
N VAL A 228 -0.71 9.25 8.49
CA VAL A 228 0.68 9.34 8.05
C VAL A 228 0.75 10.19 6.78
N ASP A 229 1.38 11.35 6.87
CA ASP A 229 1.70 12.15 5.70
C ASP A 229 3.04 11.67 5.15
N PHE A 230 3.12 11.51 3.83
CA PHE A 230 4.33 11.03 3.18
C PHE A 230 4.53 11.65 1.81
N LYS A 231 5.76 11.52 1.31
CA LYS A 231 6.15 11.89 -0.05
C LYS A 231 7.09 10.86 -0.65
N TYR A 232 7.07 10.74 -1.97
CA TYR A 232 7.95 9.85 -2.72
C TYR A 232 8.06 10.30 -4.17
N GLU A 233 9.04 9.76 -4.89
CA GLU A 233 9.20 9.96 -6.32
C GLU A 233 8.77 8.68 -7.04
N LEU A 234 8.01 8.81 -8.12
CA LEU A 234 7.61 7.69 -8.97
C LEU A 234 8.38 7.75 -10.29
N LEU A 235 9.18 6.72 -10.58
CA LEU A 235 9.78 6.51 -11.89
C LEU A 235 8.71 5.98 -12.85
N THR A 236 8.37 6.79 -13.84
CA THR A 236 7.40 6.40 -14.87
C THR A 236 8.02 5.43 -15.89
N GLY A 237 7.17 4.69 -16.61
CA GLY A 237 7.63 3.83 -17.72
C GLY A 237 8.35 4.60 -18.85
N ALA A 238 8.15 5.92 -18.93
CA ALA A 238 8.83 6.81 -19.88
C ALA A 238 10.20 7.30 -19.37
N GLY A 239 10.65 6.87 -18.19
CA GLY A 239 12.00 7.16 -17.68
C GLY A 239 12.17 8.51 -16.97
N PHE A 240 11.08 9.18 -16.60
CA PHE A 240 11.13 10.41 -15.80
C PHE A 240 10.46 10.24 -14.43
N TYR A 241 10.90 11.05 -13.47
CA TYR A 241 10.39 11.06 -12.09
C TYR A 241 9.19 12.00 -11.94
N ILE A 242 8.17 11.54 -11.23
CA ILE A 242 7.03 12.35 -10.80
C ILE A 242 7.02 12.40 -9.27
N ASP A 243 7.11 13.60 -8.72
CA ASP A 243 6.93 13.83 -7.29
C ASP A 243 5.49 13.54 -6.87
N ARG A 244 5.32 12.74 -5.83
CA ARG A 244 4.03 12.36 -5.26
C ARG A 244 3.99 12.62 -3.78
N ARG A 245 2.80 12.96 -3.32
CA ARG A 245 2.49 13.15 -1.90
C ARG A 245 1.21 12.44 -1.57
N GLY A 246 1.10 12.04 -0.31
CA GLY A 246 -0.01 11.24 0.12
C GLY A 246 -0.26 11.32 1.62
N VAL A 247 -1.41 10.76 1.97
CA VAL A 247 -1.87 10.56 3.33
C VAL A 247 -2.30 9.11 3.43
N ALA A 248 -1.85 8.41 4.46
CA ALA A 248 -2.28 7.05 4.74
C ALA A 248 -2.89 6.98 6.13
N ALA A 249 -3.87 6.09 6.33
CA ALA A 249 -4.25 5.65 7.66
C ALA A 249 -3.79 4.21 7.85
N VAL A 250 -3.10 3.94 8.95
CA VAL A 250 -2.53 2.64 9.28
C VAL A 250 -3.07 2.16 10.60
N THR A 251 -3.44 0.90 10.66
CA THR A 251 -3.91 0.21 11.85
C THR A 251 -3.42 -1.23 11.83
N GLY A 252 -3.55 -1.93 12.96
CA GLY A 252 -3.14 -3.33 13.01
C GLY A 252 -3.77 -4.10 14.15
N THR A 253 -3.74 -5.42 13.97
CA THR A 253 -4.03 -6.42 14.99
C THR A 253 -2.79 -7.30 15.16
N PRO A 254 -2.78 -8.26 16.10
CA PRO A 254 -1.65 -9.17 16.24
C PRO A 254 -1.34 -10.01 14.99
N LYS A 255 -2.31 -10.20 14.09
CA LYS A 255 -2.15 -11.06 12.91
C LYS A 255 -1.85 -10.28 11.64
N ASN A 256 -2.55 -9.16 11.42
CA ASN A 256 -2.44 -8.42 10.17
C ASN A 256 -2.43 -6.91 10.44
N VAL A 257 -1.76 -6.18 9.57
CA VAL A 257 -1.87 -4.73 9.43
C VAL A 257 -2.85 -4.39 8.33
N GLN A 258 -3.59 -3.30 8.51
CA GLN A 258 -4.48 -2.76 7.49
C GLN A 258 -4.15 -1.29 7.30
N ALA A 259 -4.13 -0.85 6.06
CA ALA A 259 -3.94 0.55 5.75
C ALA A 259 -4.81 0.96 4.56
N ILE A 260 -5.13 2.24 4.49
CA ILE A 260 -5.48 2.89 3.22
C ILE A 260 -4.33 3.83 2.87
N VAL A 261 -3.83 3.71 1.65
CA VAL A 261 -2.76 4.57 1.14
C VAL A 261 -3.32 5.45 0.05
N CYS A 262 -3.37 6.75 0.32
CA CYS A 262 -3.87 7.75 -0.61
C CYS A 262 -2.70 8.57 -1.15
N ALA A 263 -2.66 8.80 -2.45
CA ALA A 263 -1.59 9.54 -3.10
C ALA A 263 -2.10 10.33 -4.31
N THR A 264 -1.43 11.46 -4.57
CA THR A 264 -1.62 12.30 -5.76
C THR A 264 -0.28 12.86 -6.22
N THR A 265 -0.25 13.59 -7.33
CA THR A 265 0.95 14.32 -7.77
C THR A 265 1.19 15.54 -6.89
N ASP A 266 2.44 15.93 -6.70
CA ASP A 266 2.82 17.12 -5.90
C ASP A 266 2.05 18.38 -6.33
N THR A 267 1.87 18.55 -7.65
CA THR A 267 1.13 19.66 -8.27
C THR A 267 -0.34 19.74 -7.88
N ARG A 268 -0.98 18.60 -7.58
CA ARG A 268 -2.39 18.51 -7.19
C ARG A 268 -2.58 18.47 -5.68
N TYR A 269 -1.56 18.05 -4.94
CA TYR A 269 -1.63 17.85 -3.49
C TYR A 269 -2.17 19.06 -2.73
N LYS A 270 -1.77 20.28 -3.08
CA LYS A 270 -2.28 21.50 -2.41
C LYS A 270 -3.81 21.66 -2.46
N LYS A 271 -4.47 21.08 -3.47
CA LYS A 271 -5.94 21.14 -3.62
C LYS A 271 -6.64 19.91 -3.04
N LEU A 272 -5.93 18.79 -2.95
CA LEU A 272 -6.49 17.50 -2.56
C LEU A 272 -6.04 17.05 -1.17
N ALA A 273 -5.13 17.75 -0.50
CA ALA A 273 -4.60 17.34 0.79
C ALA A 273 -5.72 17.08 1.81
N ASP A 274 -6.66 18.01 1.92
CA ASP A 274 -7.81 17.88 2.81
C ASP A 274 -8.69 16.69 2.42
N ASP A 275 -8.93 16.49 1.12
CA ASP A 275 -9.69 15.33 0.64
C ASP A 275 -8.98 14.00 0.98
N LEU A 276 -7.66 13.93 0.81
CA LEU A 276 -6.88 12.74 1.16
C LEU A 276 -6.91 12.47 2.66
N HIS A 277 -6.91 13.51 3.49
CA HIS A 277 -7.11 13.38 4.94
C HIS A 277 -8.51 12.86 5.27
N VAL A 278 -9.58 13.34 4.62
CA VAL A 278 -10.94 12.82 4.82
C VAL A 278 -11.01 11.31 4.50
N ILE A 279 -10.35 10.88 3.41
CA ILE A 279 -10.28 9.45 3.07
C ILE A 279 -9.56 8.66 4.17
N ALA A 280 -8.37 9.10 4.58
CA ALA A 280 -7.58 8.42 5.60
C ALA A 280 -8.29 8.41 6.97
N ASP A 281 -8.84 9.53 7.41
CA ASP A 281 -9.50 9.68 8.71
C ASP A 281 -10.79 8.88 8.81
N SER A 282 -11.50 8.69 7.70
CA SER A 282 -12.71 7.88 7.63
C SER A 282 -12.45 6.37 7.49
N PHE A 283 -11.21 5.96 7.24
CA PHE A 283 -10.88 4.56 7.03
C PHE A 283 -11.01 3.74 8.31
N ARG A 284 -11.77 2.65 8.23
CA ARG A 284 -11.91 1.64 9.27
C ARG A 284 -11.75 0.25 8.64
N ALA A 285 -11.08 -0.63 9.37
CA ALA A 285 -10.98 -2.04 9.07
C ALA A 285 -11.36 -2.83 10.31
N TYR A 286 -12.35 -3.70 10.17
CA TYR A 286 -12.88 -4.52 11.25
C TYR A 286 -12.62 -5.99 10.94
N ASP A 287 -12.02 -6.70 11.90
CA ASP A 287 -11.76 -8.13 11.79
C ASP A 287 -13.09 -8.89 11.65
N GLY A 288 -13.26 -9.59 10.54
CA GLY A 288 -14.49 -10.31 10.23
C GLY A 288 -14.81 -11.42 11.24
N LYS A 289 -13.81 -12.01 11.90
CA LYS A 289 -14.06 -12.99 12.98
C LYS A 289 -14.85 -12.36 14.13
N ILE A 290 -14.58 -11.09 14.44
CA ILE A 290 -15.29 -10.36 15.49
C ILE A 290 -16.73 -10.08 15.07
N LEU A 291 -16.97 -9.89 13.78
CA LEU A 291 -18.28 -9.58 13.21
C LEU A 291 -19.11 -10.83 12.87
N GLY A 292 -18.62 -12.03 13.18
CA GLY A 292 -19.28 -13.28 12.81
C GLY A 292 -19.24 -13.58 11.31
N LEU A 293 -18.34 -12.95 10.55
CA LEU A 293 -18.05 -13.33 9.17
C LEU A 293 -17.31 -14.67 9.19
N SER A 294 -17.98 -15.72 8.71
CA SER A 294 -17.38 -17.05 8.60
C SER A 294 -16.35 -17.08 7.47
N TYR A 295 -15.21 -17.70 7.75
CA TYR A 295 -14.26 -18.13 6.74
C TYR A 295 -13.76 -19.52 7.12
N ASN A 296 -13.77 -20.44 6.17
CA ASN A 296 -13.34 -21.83 6.35
C ASN A 296 -11.81 -21.90 6.34
N LEU A 297 -11.14 -21.33 7.34
CA LEU A 297 -9.88 -21.93 7.75
C LEU A 297 -10.26 -23.01 8.75
N GLY A 298 -10.07 -24.27 8.35
CA GLY A 298 -10.11 -25.38 9.30
C GLY A 298 -9.36 -24.96 10.55
N ASP A 299 -10.02 -25.12 11.69
CA ASP A 299 -9.43 -24.90 13.01
C ASP A 299 -8.12 -25.69 13.07
N GLU A 300 -6.97 -25.03 12.89
CA GLU A 300 -5.62 -25.45 13.31
C GLU A 300 -4.54 -24.56 12.70
N LEU A 301 -3.93 -23.71 13.55
CA LEU A 301 -2.50 -23.64 13.88
C LEU A 301 -2.21 -22.33 14.63
#